data_AF-A0A369PZS4-F1
#
_entry.id   AF-A0A369PZS4-F1
#
_cell.length_a   1.000
_cell.length_b   1.000
_cell.length_c   1.000
_cell.angle_alpha   90.00
_cell.angle_beta   90.00
_cell.angle_gamma   90.00
#
_symmetry.space_group_name_H-M   'P 1'
#
loop_
_entity.id
_entity.type
_entity.pdbx_description
1 polymer ?
#
loop_
_entity_poly.entity_id
_entity_poly.type
_entity_poly.pdbx_seq_one_letter_code
_entity_poly.pdbx_strand_id
1 'polypeptide(L)' 'MNNKAQNTIEKNEIIDISEEKDCNYWTNRLGVTIEVLKSAIRATRCVALNEISDYLSRNENKRFVV' A
#
# COMPACT_ATOMS: atom_id res chain seq x y z
N MET A 1 20.55 -20.25 -26.85
CA MET A 1 19.56 -20.30 -25.76
C MET A 1 18.97 -18.90 -25.57
N ASN A 2 17.67 -18.72 -25.79
CA ASN A 2 17.01 -17.41 -25.72
C ASN A 2 16.52 -17.16 -24.28
N ASN A 3 17.32 -16.48 -23.47
CA ASN A 3 16.89 -16.00 -22.15
C ASN A 3 15.98 -14.79 -22.34
N LYS A 4 14.68 -15.03 -22.52
CA LYS A 4 13.66 -14.00 -22.27
C LYS A 4 13.67 -13.75 -20.76
N ALA A 5 14.48 -12.79 -20.33
CA ALA A 5 14.26 -12.11 -19.06
C ALA A 5 12.86 -11.53 -19.13
N GLN A 6 11.91 -12.24 -18.51
CA GLN A 6 10.58 -11.73 -18.22
C GLN A 6 10.81 -10.56 -17.28
N ASN A 7 10.99 -9.36 -17.85
CA ASN A 7 10.91 -8.11 -17.13
C ASN A 7 9.44 -7.97 -16.75
N THR A 8 9.01 -8.72 -15.74
CA THR A 8 7.80 -8.43 -14.99
C THR A 8 8.09 -7.10 -14.33
N ILE A 9 7.77 -6.02 -15.04
CA ILE A 9 7.63 -4.69 -14.45
C ILE A 9 6.42 -4.83 -13.54
N GLU A 10 6.64 -5.45 -12.37
CA GLU A 10 5.78 -5.30 -11.22
C GLU A 10 5.69 -3.80 -11.06
N LYS A 11 4.51 -3.24 -11.37
CA LYS A 11 4.29 -1.82 -11.22
C LYS A 11 4.42 -1.57 -9.72
N ASN A 12 5.63 -1.23 -9.29
CA ASN A 12 5.93 -0.83 -7.93
C ASN A 12 5.31 0.55 -7.77
N GLU A 13 4.00 0.55 -7.58
CA GLU A 13 3.25 1.75 -7.27
C GLU A 13 3.68 2.22 -5.89
N ILE A 14 4.05 3.49 -5.81
CA ILE A 14 4.49 4.13 -4.58
C ILE A 14 3.35 5.03 -4.11
N ILE A 15 3.01 4.90 -2.83
CA ILE A 15 2.06 5.77 -2.17
C ILE A 15 2.76 7.11 -1.91
N ASP A 16 2.29 8.14 -2.60
CA ASP A 16 2.63 9.53 -2.29
C ASP A 16 1.52 10.16 -1.44
N ILE A 17 1.93 10.82 -0.37
CA ILE A 17 1.03 11.56 0.54
C ILE A 17 1.49 13.02 0.71
N SER A 18 2.24 13.52 -0.27
CA SER A 18 2.81 14.87 -0.26
C SER A 18 1.72 15.92 -0.46
N GLU A 19 0.71 15.60 -1.28
CA GLU A 19 -0.46 16.44 -1.52
C GLU A 19 -1.75 15.81 -0.96
N GLU A 20 -2.72 16.64 -0.63
CA GLU A 20 -4.03 16.19 -0.14
C GLU A 20 -4.77 15.35 -1.20
N LYS A 21 -4.61 15.71 -2.48
CA LYS A 21 -5.23 14.97 -3.59
C LYS A 21 -4.73 13.53 -3.67
N ASP A 22 -3.42 13.32 -3.55
CA ASP A 22 -2.81 12.00 -3.58
C ASP A 22 -3.18 11.20 -2.32
N CYS A 23 -3.18 11.84 -1.14
CA CYS A 23 -3.72 11.22 0.06
C CYS A 23 -5.15 10.70 -0.16
N ASN A 24 -6.04 11.55 -0.67
CA ASN A 24 -7.43 11.21 -0.92
C ASN A 24 -7.61 10.13 -2.00
N TYR A 25 -6.74 10.12 -3.00
CA TYR A 25 -6.70 9.06 -4.00
C TYR A 25 -6.36 7.71 -3.36
N TRP A 26 -5.30 7.65 -2.55
CA TRP A 26 -4.85 6.40 -1.93
C TRP A 26 -5.78 5.90 -0.84
N THR A 27 -6.34 6.79 -0.01
CA THR A 27 -7.32 6.41 1.02
C THR A 27 -8.59 5.84 0.40
N ASN A 28 -9.11 6.45 -0.67
CA ASN A 28 -10.24 5.88 -1.42
C ASN A 28 -9.88 4.56 -2.09
N ARG A 29 -8.70 4.45 -2.71
CA ARG A 29 -8.27 3.25 -3.42
C ARG A 29 -8.08 2.06 -2.48
N LEU A 30 -7.55 2.30 -1.28
CA LEU A 30 -7.32 1.29 -0.25
C LEU A 30 -8.52 1.08 0.68
N GLY A 31 -9.55 1.92 0.60
CA GLY A 31 -10.72 1.84 1.48
C GLY A 31 -10.42 2.16 2.95
N VAL A 32 -9.36 2.93 3.22
CA VAL A 32 -8.93 3.27 4.58
C VAL A 32 -8.95 4.78 4.83
N THR A 33 -8.96 5.20 6.09
CA THR A 33 -8.82 6.62 6.42
C THR A 33 -7.37 7.10 6.29
N ILE A 34 -7.17 8.41 6.16
CA ILE A 34 -5.82 9.02 6.06
C ILE A 34 -4.95 8.70 7.28
N GLU A 35 -5.56 8.60 8.46
CA GLU A 35 -4.86 8.25 9.71
C GLU A 35 -4.33 6.82 9.66
N VAL A 36 -5.15 5.88 9.17
CA VAL A 36 -4.77 4.47 9.00
C VAL A 36 -3.67 4.35 7.94
N LEU A 37 -3.77 5.07 6.82
CA LEU A 37 -2.74 5.09 5.78
C LEU A 37 -1.39 5.60 6.32
N LYS A 38 -1.39 6.73 7.03
CA LYS A 38 -0.17 7.29 7.65
C LYS A 38 0.43 6.36 8.70
N SER A 39 -0.42 5.73 9.51
CA SER A 39 0.01 4.74 10.50
C SER A 39 0.63 3.51 9.85
N ALA A 40 0.05 3.01 8.77
CA ALA A 40 0.58 1.89 7.99
C ALA A 40 1.96 2.20 7.40
N ILE A 41 2.11 3.36 6.73
CA ILE A 41 3.41 3.82 6.20
C ILE A 41 4.47 3.87 7.31
N ARG A 42 4.09 4.36 8.50
CA ARG A 42 5.00 4.44 9.65
C ARG A 42 5.35 3.05 10.22
N ALA A 43 4.40 2.13 10.23
CA ALA A 43 4.59 0.77 10.73
C ALA A 43 5.45 -0.09 9.78
N THR A 44 5.22 0.01 8.48
CA THR A 44 6.00 -0.72 7.46
C THR A 44 7.34 -0.04 7.17
N ARG A 45 7.48 1.25 7.49
CA ARG A 45 8.63 2.09 7.12
C ARG A 45 8.90 2.10 5.61
N CYS A 46 7.87 1.81 4.82
CA CYS A 46 7.90 1.72 3.37
C CYS A 46 6.70 2.47 2.78
N VAL A 47 6.87 2.96 1.56
CA VAL A 47 5.83 3.64 0.77
C VAL A 47 5.36 2.81 -0.41
N ALA A 48 5.79 1.54 -0.50
CA ALA A 48 5.38 0.65 -1.57
C ALA A 48 3.93 0.17 -1.34
N LEU A 49 3.09 0.28 -2.38
CA LEU A 49 1.67 -0.05 -2.31
C LEU A 49 1.43 -1.51 -1.89
N ASN A 50 2.23 -2.44 -2.38
CA ASN A 50 2.14 -3.86 -2.06
C ASN A 50 2.34 -4.11 -0.56
N GLU A 51 3.39 -3.55 0.03
CA GLU A 51 3.71 -3.70 1.45
C GLU A 51 2.64 -3.07 2.34
N ILE A 52 2.16 -1.88 1.96
CA ILE A 52 1.12 -1.18 2.72
C ILE A 52 -0.21 -1.93 2.62
N SER A 53 -0.60 -2.35 1.43
CA SER A 53 -1.84 -3.10 1.20
C SER A 53 -1.84 -4.44 1.94
N ASP A 54 -0.73 -5.17 1.91
CA ASP A 54 -0.56 -6.41 2.66
C ASP A 54 -0.65 -6.16 4.18
N TYR A 55 0.02 -5.13 4.70
CA TYR A 55 -0.07 -4.75 6.10
C TYR A 55 -1.51 -4.41 6.51
N LEU A 56 -2.21 -3.59 5.71
CA LEU A 56 -3.60 -3.20 5.96
C LEU A 56 -4.53 -4.41 5.95
N SER A 57 -4.37 -5.30 4.97
CA SER A 57 -5.14 -6.55 4.84
C SER A 57 -4.95 -7.46 6.06
N ARG A 58 -3.71 -7.56 6.57
CA ARG A 58 -3.41 -8.33 7.80
C ARG A 58 -4.00 -7.68 9.05
N ASN A 59 -4.08 -6.36 9.08
CA ASN A 59 -4.57 -5.62 10.24
C ASN A 59 -6.10 -5.57 10.31
N GLU A 60 -6.80 -5.53 9.16
CA GLU A 60 -8.26 -5.71 9.11
C GLU A 60 -8.68 -7.08 9.66
N ASN A 61 -7.95 -8.15 9.30
CA ASN A 61 -8.22 -9.49 9.82
C ASN A 61 -8.04 -9.60 11.35
N LYS A 62 -7.23 -8.74 11.97
CA LYS A 62 -7.10 -8.69 13.44
C LYS A 62 -8.27 -8.02 14.14
N ARG A 63 -9.11 -7.27 13.41
CA ARG A 63 -10.24 -6.52 14.00
C ARG A 63 -11.52 -7.34 14.09
N PHE A 64 -11.58 -8.53 13.48
CA PHE A 64 -12.77 -9.40 13.45
C PHE A 64 -12.62 -10.73 14.20
N VAL A 65 -11.53 -10.95 14.94
CA VAL A 65 -11.45 -12.06 15.90
C VAL A 65 -12.01 -11.57 17.24
N VAL A 66 -13.33 -11.58 17.34
CA VAL A 66 -14.11 -11.47 18.59
C VAL A 66 -14.78 -12.82 18.84
#